data_AF-A0A1M6L9J3-F1
#
_entry.id   AF-A0A1M6L9J3-F1
#
_cell.length_a   1.000
_cell.length_b   1.000
_cell.length_c   1.000
_cell.angle_alpha   90.00
_cell.angle_beta   90.00
_cell.angle_gamma   90.00
#
_symmetry.space_group_name_H-M   'P 1'
#
loop_
_entity.id
_entity.type
_entity.pdbx_description
1 polymer ?
#
loop_
_entity_poly.entity_id
_entity_poly.type
_entity_poly.pdbx_seq_one_letter_code
_entity_poly.pdbx_strand_id
1 'polypeptide(L)'
;MNKQLPAAYSIQARAFAIARTPFTHNFWVLTGPNGHILDQIHGLAHDPVTQRTKAVGNSSCLLQVLHDPAITWSQQPGQAKVPCHTGDQVKVTRLWQAALHAIPAINDLKLRYPDWWQHFYKPNCNSVFNTLGQIMNIPSPPSLLPTWAPGIHLVISQEIIDQFRYQLL
;
A
#
# COMPACT_ATOMS: atom_id res chain seq x y z
N MET A 1 -3.88 29.45 -27.47
CA MET A 1 -3.15 29.37 -26.18
C MET A 1 -3.56 28.07 -25.49
N ASN A 2 -2.70 27.05 -25.50
CA ASN A 2 -2.93 25.86 -24.69
C ASN A 2 -2.60 26.22 -23.24
N LYS A 3 -3.61 26.32 -22.37
CA LYS A 3 -3.38 26.35 -20.92
C LYS A 3 -2.72 25.02 -20.56
N GLN A 4 -1.44 25.05 -20.22
CA GLN A 4 -0.76 23.95 -19.59
C GLN A 4 -1.49 23.67 -18.28
N LEU A 5 -2.15 22.51 -18.18
CA LEU A 5 -2.78 22.09 -16.94
C LEU A 5 -1.70 22.11 -15.84
N PRO A 6 -2.01 22.60 -14.63
CA PRO A 6 -1.04 22.60 -13.54
C PRO A 6 -0.50 21.19 -13.32
N ALA A 7 0.80 21.11 -13.12
CA ALA A 7 1.54 19.89 -12.90
C ALA A 7 0.98 19.20 -11.64
N ALA A 8 0.37 18.01 -11.78
CA ALA A 8 -0.45 17.41 -10.72
C ALA A 8 0.25 16.24 -10.02
N TYR A 9 0.29 16.27 -8.69
CA TYR A 9 0.73 15.14 -7.87
C TYR A 9 -0.38 14.08 -7.85
N SER A 10 -0.01 12.81 -7.68
CA SER A 10 -0.99 11.72 -7.62
C SER A 10 -0.60 10.61 -6.65
N ILE A 11 -1.60 10.07 -5.95
CA ILE A 11 -1.50 8.78 -5.26
C ILE A 11 -2.09 7.72 -6.19
N GLN A 12 -1.24 6.75 -6.51
CA GLN A 12 -1.56 5.64 -7.39
C GLN A 12 -1.61 4.35 -6.61
N ALA A 13 -2.64 3.57 -6.87
CA ALA A 13 -2.65 2.19 -6.48
C ALA A 13 -1.97 1.35 -7.58
N ARG A 14 -1.07 0.45 -7.20
CA ARG A 14 -0.33 -0.40 -8.14
C ARG A 14 -0.37 -1.86 -7.72
N ALA A 15 -0.27 -2.75 -8.71
CA ALA A 15 -0.29 -4.18 -8.48
C ALA A 15 0.64 -4.97 -9.41
N PHE A 16 1.26 -6.02 -8.89
CA PHE A 16 1.97 -7.01 -9.71
C PHE A 16 1.61 -8.43 -9.28
N ALA A 17 1.78 -9.37 -10.21
CA ALA A 17 1.54 -10.79 -9.96
C ALA A 17 2.68 -11.39 -9.12
N ILE A 18 2.32 -12.21 -8.13
CA ILE A 18 3.32 -12.99 -7.39
C ILE A 18 3.66 -14.22 -8.21
N ALA A 19 4.93 -14.32 -8.60
CA ALA A 19 5.42 -15.43 -9.41
C ALA A 19 5.03 -16.79 -8.81
N ARG A 20 4.50 -17.68 -9.66
CA ARG A 20 4.08 -19.05 -9.31
C ARG A 20 2.91 -19.15 -8.33
N THR A 21 2.10 -18.10 -8.18
CA THR A 21 0.86 -18.13 -7.40
C THR A 21 -0.27 -17.40 -8.15
N PRO A 22 -1.55 -17.65 -7.83
CA PRO A 22 -2.66 -16.87 -8.39
C PRO A 22 -2.81 -15.49 -7.71
N PHE A 23 -1.94 -15.13 -6.76
CA PHE A 23 -2.07 -13.94 -5.95
C PHE A 23 -1.40 -12.73 -6.58
N THR A 24 -1.89 -11.54 -6.22
CA THR A 24 -1.25 -10.27 -6.53
C THR A 24 -0.86 -9.53 -5.27
N HIS A 25 0.14 -8.67 -5.45
CA HIS A 25 0.62 -7.75 -4.44
C HIS A 25 0.17 -6.33 -4.77
N ASN A 26 -0.58 -5.72 -3.88
CA ASN A 26 -1.05 -4.34 -4.03
C ASN A 26 -0.26 -3.41 -3.11
N PHE A 27 0.01 -2.20 -3.60
CA PHE A 27 0.78 -1.19 -2.89
C PHE A 27 0.43 0.21 -3.38
N TRP A 28 0.83 1.20 -2.59
CA TRP A 28 0.57 2.61 -2.87
C TRP A 28 1.84 3.30 -3.34
N VAL A 29 1.69 4.21 -4.28
CA VAL A 29 2.78 5.00 -4.85
C VAL A 29 2.39 6.47 -4.90
N LEU A 30 3.27 7.33 -4.40
CA LEU A 30 3.19 8.77 -4.64
C LEU A 30 3.96 9.09 -5.92
N THR A 31 3.32 9.80 -6.83
CA THR A 31 3.96 10.30 -8.05
C THR A 31 3.92 11.82 -8.13
N GLY A 32 5.00 12.41 -8.62
CA GLY A 32 5.07 13.83 -8.92
C GLY A 32 4.43 14.16 -10.28
N PRO A 33 4.46 15.45 -10.67
CA PRO A 33 3.74 15.93 -11.85
C PRO A 33 4.06 15.30 -13.20
N ASN A 34 5.26 14.73 -13.33
CA ASN A 34 5.69 14.07 -14.56
C ASN A 34 5.44 12.54 -14.52
N GLY A 35 4.66 12.07 -13.54
CA GLY A 35 4.40 10.64 -13.31
C GLY A 35 5.59 9.87 -12.74
N HIS A 36 6.69 10.56 -12.41
CA HIS A 36 7.83 9.93 -11.73
C HIS A 36 7.42 9.50 -10.32
N ILE A 37 7.91 8.34 -9.91
CA ILE A 37 7.71 7.84 -8.55
C ILE A 37 8.52 8.72 -7.61
N LEU A 38 7.84 9.32 -6.65
CA LEU A 38 8.45 10.03 -5.53
C LEU A 38 8.60 9.11 -4.33
N ASP A 39 7.62 8.24 -4.12
CA ASP A 39 7.55 7.42 -2.91
C ASP A 39 6.68 6.17 -3.07
N GLN A 40 6.88 5.18 -2.21
CA GLN A 40 6.17 3.89 -2.20
C GLN A 40 5.92 3.39 -0.77
N ILE A 41 4.72 2.84 -0.52
CA ILE A 41 4.37 2.16 0.73
C ILE A 41 3.81 0.77 0.43
N HIS A 42 4.38 -0.25 1.07
CA HIS A 42 4.04 -1.66 0.88
C HIS A 42 3.71 -2.33 2.21
N GLY A 43 2.74 -3.26 2.23
CA GLY A 43 2.73 -4.32 3.23
C GLY A 43 3.64 -5.46 2.77
N LEU A 44 4.66 -5.82 3.55
CA LEU A 44 5.65 -6.85 3.20
C LEU A 44 5.77 -7.90 4.32
N ALA A 45 6.20 -9.09 3.93
CA ALA A 45 6.70 -10.06 4.89
C ALA A 45 8.14 -9.74 5.25
N HIS A 46 8.38 -9.40 6.51
CA HIS A 46 9.70 -9.17 7.09
C HIS A 46 10.18 -10.40 7.84
N ASP A 47 11.32 -10.95 7.45
CA ASP A 47 11.97 -12.04 8.18
C ASP A 47 12.77 -11.45 9.36
N PRO A 48 12.38 -11.70 10.62
CA PRO A 48 13.08 -11.12 11.77
C PRO A 48 14.48 -11.72 11.98
N VAL A 49 14.80 -12.87 11.39
CA VAL A 49 16.12 -13.49 11.50
C VAL A 49 17.08 -12.90 10.47
N THR A 50 16.67 -12.86 9.20
CA THR A 50 17.53 -12.38 8.11
C THR A 50 17.42 -10.88 7.86
N GLN A 51 16.44 -10.21 8.48
CA GLN A 51 16.08 -8.80 8.26
C GLN A 51 15.71 -8.49 6.79
N ARG A 52 15.33 -9.52 6.03
CA ARG A 52 14.95 -9.38 4.62
C ARG A 52 13.44 -9.24 4.48
N THR A 53 13.03 -8.35 3.58
CA THR A 53 11.63 -8.21 3.17
C THR A 53 11.35 -8.93 1.88
N LYS A 54 10.13 -9.48 1.75
CA LYS A 54 9.60 -10.09 0.53
C LYS A 54 8.11 -9.77 0.37
N ALA A 55 7.63 -9.79 -0.86
CA ALA A 55 6.23 -9.49 -1.18
C ALA A 55 5.24 -10.43 -0.47
N VAL A 56 5.57 -11.72 -0.41
CA VAL A 56 4.78 -12.76 0.27
C VAL A 56 5.68 -13.63 1.11
N GLY A 57 5.28 -13.87 2.35
CA GLY A 57 5.99 -14.73 3.30
C GLY A 57 5.12 -15.86 3.82
N ASN A 58 5.41 -16.25 5.05
CA ASN A 58 4.76 -17.34 5.79
C ASN A 58 4.78 -17.00 7.29
N SER A 59 4.30 -17.90 8.14
CA SER A 59 4.18 -17.70 9.58
C SER A 59 5.48 -17.40 10.34
N SER A 60 6.66 -17.64 9.75
CA SER A 60 7.92 -17.20 10.37
C SER A 60 8.18 -15.69 10.23
N CYS A 61 7.52 -15.04 9.27
CA CYS A 61 7.67 -13.62 8.97
C CYS A 61 6.69 -12.76 9.78
N LEU A 62 7.05 -11.49 9.98
CA LEU A 62 6.14 -10.44 10.43
C LEU A 62 5.51 -9.77 9.21
N LEU A 63 4.24 -9.42 9.28
CA LEU A 63 3.61 -8.49 8.34
C LEU A 63 3.96 -7.08 8.80
N GLN A 64 4.71 -6.35 7.98
CA GLN A 64 5.12 -4.98 8.25
C GLN A 64 4.75 -4.05 7.10
N VAL A 65 4.46 -2.80 7.43
CA VAL A 65 4.40 -1.70 6.48
C VAL A 65 5.81 -1.14 6.29
N LEU A 66 6.29 -1.18 5.05
CA LEU A 66 7.55 -0.58 4.65
C LEU A 66 7.29 0.62 3.75
N HIS A 67 7.90 1.75 4.10
CA HIS A 67 7.99 2.94 3.28
C HIS A 67 9.43 3.01 2.75
N ASP A 68 9.59 2.87 1.43
CA ASP A 68 10.90 2.94 0.77
C ASP A 68 10.73 3.32 -0.72
N PRO A 69 11.15 4.52 -1.14
CA PRO A 69 11.07 4.94 -2.53
C PRO A 69 11.95 4.10 -3.47
N ALA A 70 13.00 3.46 -2.94
CA ALA A 70 14.02 2.74 -3.71
C ALA A 70 13.65 1.28 -4.02
N ILE A 71 12.46 0.81 -3.63
CA ILE A 71 11.99 -0.53 -4.01
C ILE A 71 11.79 -0.59 -5.53
N THR A 72 12.77 -1.16 -6.24
CA THR A 72 12.73 -1.32 -7.70
C THR A 72 12.06 -2.61 -8.12
N TRP A 73 12.15 -3.67 -7.31
CA TRP A 73 11.59 -4.99 -7.64
C TRP A 73 10.05 -4.99 -7.72
N SER A 74 9.38 -4.00 -7.13
CA SER A 74 7.93 -3.80 -7.24
C SER A 74 7.50 -3.24 -8.60
N GLN A 75 8.42 -2.65 -9.36
CA GLN A 75 8.15 -1.96 -10.62
C GLN A 75 8.24 -2.95 -11.79
N GLN A 76 7.23 -3.80 -11.93
CA GLN A 76 7.22 -4.82 -12.98
C GLN A 76 6.73 -4.27 -14.34
N PRO A 77 7.25 -4.76 -15.48
CA PRO A 77 6.71 -4.45 -16.80
C PRO A 77 5.22 -4.82 -16.89
N GLY A 78 4.41 -3.96 -17.50
CA GLY A 78 2.97 -4.19 -17.64
C GLY A 78 2.16 -4.15 -16.33
N GLN A 79 2.77 -3.72 -15.22
CA GLN A 79 2.11 -3.55 -13.93
C GLN A 79 0.83 -2.70 -14.04
N ALA A 80 -0.23 -3.15 -13.37
CA ALA A 80 -1.46 -2.41 -13.24
C ALA A 80 -1.23 -1.15 -12.39
N LYS A 81 -1.72 -0.01 -12.87
CA LYS A 81 -1.58 1.31 -12.24
C LYS A 81 -2.90 2.04 -12.34
N VAL A 82 -3.45 2.46 -11.22
CA VAL A 82 -4.69 3.23 -11.16
C VAL A 82 -4.42 4.51 -10.39
N PRO A 83 -4.48 5.70 -11.02
CA PRO A 83 -4.52 6.96 -10.31
C PRO A 83 -5.78 7.02 -9.45
N CYS A 84 -5.63 7.10 -8.13
CA CYS A 84 -6.76 7.08 -7.19
C CYS A 84 -7.06 8.47 -6.63
N HIS A 85 -6.04 9.33 -6.53
CA HIS A 85 -6.21 10.72 -6.16
C HIS A 85 -5.19 11.56 -6.95
N THR A 86 -5.62 12.70 -7.50
CA THR A 86 -4.75 13.62 -8.25
C THR A 86 -5.11 15.05 -7.87
N GLY A 87 -4.10 15.88 -7.61
CA GLY A 87 -4.34 17.25 -7.16
C GLY A 87 -3.08 18.07 -6.97
N ASP A 88 -3.24 19.19 -6.26
CA ASP A 88 -2.11 20.00 -5.81
C ASP A 88 -1.23 19.24 -4.80
N GLN A 89 0.04 19.63 -4.74
CA GLN A 89 1.05 18.98 -3.91
C GLN A 89 0.62 18.90 -2.44
N VAL A 90 0.11 20.01 -1.89
CA VAL A 90 -0.19 20.12 -0.46
C VAL A 90 -1.25 19.11 -0.05
N LYS A 91 -2.35 19.01 -0.81
CA LYS A 91 -3.42 18.05 -0.52
C LYS A 91 -2.95 16.61 -0.67
N VAL A 92 -2.28 16.28 -1.78
CA VAL A 92 -1.83 14.91 -2.06
C VAL A 92 -0.81 14.45 -1.01
N THR A 93 0.16 15.31 -0.67
CA THR A 93 1.16 14.99 0.35
C THR A 93 0.52 14.88 1.74
N ARG A 94 -0.50 15.68 2.09
CA ARG A 94 -1.21 15.53 3.37
C ARG A 94 -1.84 14.14 3.51
N LEU A 95 -2.51 13.64 2.48
CA LEU A 95 -3.06 12.27 2.49
C LEU A 95 -1.95 11.23 2.66
N TRP A 96 -0.85 11.37 1.91
CA TRP A 96 0.29 10.46 2.01
C TRP A 96 0.92 10.45 3.41
N GLN A 97 1.07 11.61 4.04
CA GLN A 97 1.60 11.72 5.41
C GLN A 97 0.71 11.02 6.44
N ALA A 98 -0.61 10.98 6.25
CA ALA A 98 -1.50 10.21 7.12
C ALA A 98 -1.13 8.72 7.12
N ALA A 99 -0.87 8.16 5.94
CA ALA A 99 -0.40 6.78 5.81
C ALA A 99 0.96 6.56 6.48
N LEU A 100 1.92 7.48 6.29
CA LEU A 100 3.23 7.39 6.91
C LEU A 100 3.17 7.43 8.44
N HIS A 101 2.32 8.29 9.01
CA HIS A 101 2.15 8.40 10.47
C HIS A 101 1.52 7.14 11.09
N ALA A 102 0.75 6.37 10.33
CA ALA A 102 0.17 5.12 10.81
C ALA A 102 1.15 3.94 10.83
N ILE A 103 2.29 4.04 10.11
CA ILE A 103 3.25 2.93 9.96
C ILE A 103 3.73 2.38 11.32
N PRO A 104 4.19 3.19 12.29
CA PRO A 104 4.66 2.68 13.56
C PRO A 104 3.58 1.91 14.32
N ALA A 105 2.35 2.43 14.36
CA ALA A 105 1.24 1.79 15.06
C ALA A 105 0.85 0.44 14.42
N ILE A 106 0.82 0.36 13.08
CA ILE A 106 0.55 -0.90 12.39
C ILE A 106 1.68 -1.90 12.64
N ASN A 107 2.94 -1.47 12.59
CA ASN A 107 4.09 -2.35 12.78
C ASN A 107 4.23 -2.85 14.23
N ASP A 108 3.80 -2.07 15.22
CA ASP A 108 3.86 -2.45 16.64
C ASP A 108 2.88 -3.58 17.00
N LEU A 109 1.84 -3.80 16.18
CA LEU A 109 0.97 -4.97 16.30
C LEU A 109 1.72 -6.30 16.16
N LYS A 110 2.91 -6.29 15.54
CA LYS A 110 3.77 -7.47 15.34
C LYS A 110 3.01 -8.66 14.75
N LEU A 111 2.12 -8.37 13.79
CA LEU A 111 1.28 -9.37 13.13
C LEU A 111 2.15 -10.41 12.44
N ARG A 112 1.78 -11.69 12.60
CA ARG A 112 2.42 -12.79 11.85
C ARG A 112 1.87 -12.83 10.43
N TYR A 113 2.76 -12.99 9.46
CA TYR A 113 2.35 -13.18 8.09
C TYR A 113 1.65 -14.55 7.94
N PRO A 114 0.56 -14.67 7.17
CA PRO A 114 -0.17 -15.92 7.05
C PRO A 114 0.59 -16.98 6.24
N ASP A 115 0.31 -18.25 6.54
CA ASP A 115 0.61 -19.35 5.64
C ASP A 115 -0.43 -19.42 4.50
N TRP A 116 -0.14 -20.20 3.45
CA TRP A 116 -0.82 -20.17 2.14
C TRP A 116 -2.36 -20.12 2.18
N TRP A 117 -3.02 -21.06 2.87
CA TRP A 117 -4.48 -21.10 2.97
C TRP A 117 -5.04 -20.10 4.00
N GLN A 118 -4.19 -19.53 4.85
CA GLN A 118 -4.60 -18.56 5.87
C GLN A 118 -4.79 -17.16 5.30
N HIS A 119 -4.26 -16.89 4.10
CA HIS A 119 -4.41 -15.62 3.40
C HIS A 119 -5.88 -15.18 3.23
N PHE A 120 -6.83 -16.11 3.19
CA PHE A 120 -8.25 -15.81 3.00
C PHE A 120 -8.96 -15.25 4.23
N TYR A 121 -8.40 -15.41 5.43
CA TYR A 121 -9.05 -14.97 6.67
C TYR A 121 -8.10 -14.31 7.68
N LYS A 122 -6.78 -14.34 7.45
CA LYS A 122 -5.80 -13.58 8.21
C LYS A 122 -5.29 -12.37 7.43
N PRO A 123 -4.90 -11.28 8.13
CA PRO A 123 -4.32 -10.12 7.48
C PRO A 123 -3.04 -10.44 6.71
N ASN A 124 -2.85 -9.82 5.55
CA ASN A 124 -1.66 -9.97 4.70
C ASN A 124 -1.26 -8.63 4.03
N CYS A 125 -0.38 -8.66 3.02
CA CYS A 125 0.05 -7.45 2.30
C CYS A 125 -1.11 -6.62 1.72
N ASN A 126 -2.17 -7.25 1.23
CA ASN A 126 -3.34 -6.56 0.68
C ASN A 126 -4.25 -5.99 1.77
N SER A 127 -4.24 -6.58 2.97
CA SER A 127 -4.89 -5.98 4.14
C SER A 127 -4.24 -4.65 4.53
N VAL A 128 -2.91 -4.58 4.47
CA VAL A 128 -2.17 -3.31 4.65
C VAL A 128 -2.56 -2.31 3.56
N PHE A 129 -2.57 -2.73 2.29
CA PHE A 129 -3.01 -1.86 1.18
C PHE A 129 -4.39 -1.26 1.43
N ASN A 130 -5.39 -2.08 1.77
CA ASN A 130 -6.75 -1.63 2.05
C ASN A 130 -6.82 -0.67 3.25
N THR A 131 -6.10 -0.99 4.31
CA THR A 131 -6.05 -0.15 5.53
C THR A 131 -5.46 1.22 5.24
N LEU A 132 -4.33 1.28 4.53
CA LEU A 132 -3.69 2.54 4.16
C LEU A 132 -4.56 3.37 3.21
N GLY A 133 -5.27 2.73 2.29
CA GLY A 133 -6.26 3.40 1.44
C GLY A 133 -7.30 4.12 2.28
N GLN A 134 -7.87 3.44 3.28
CA GLN A 134 -8.84 4.07 4.18
C GLN A 134 -8.25 5.17 5.06
N ILE A 135 -7.02 5.03 5.55
CA ILE A 135 -6.31 6.10 6.30
C ILE A 135 -6.17 7.35 5.42
N MET A 136 -5.79 7.16 4.15
CA MET A 136 -5.69 8.25 3.17
C MET A 136 -7.03 8.77 2.66
N ASN A 137 -8.16 8.21 3.13
CA ASN A 137 -9.50 8.50 2.60
C ASN A 137 -9.61 8.25 1.07
N ILE A 138 -8.92 7.22 0.58
CA ILE A 138 -8.93 6.79 -0.81
C ILE A 138 -9.64 5.43 -0.89
N PRO A 139 -10.76 5.32 -1.62
CA PRO A 139 -11.43 4.04 -1.77
C PRO A 139 -10.54 3.06 -2.56
N SER A 140 -10.59 1.78 -2.18
CA SER A 140 -9.89 0.74 -2.93
C SER A 140 -10.42 0.70 -4.38
N PRO A 141 -9.56 0.78 -5.40
CA PRO A 141 -10.00 0.78 -6.79
C PRO A 141 -10.57 -0.60 -7.18
N PRO A 142 -11.75 -0.66 -7.81
CA PRO A 142 -12.42 -1.91 -8.13
C PRO A 142 -11.67 -2.76 -9.17
N SER A 143 -10.83 -2.13 -10.01
CA SER A 143 -10.14 -2.79 -11.12
C SER A 143 -8.70 -3.20 -10.84
N LEU A 144 -8.13 -2.81 -9.70
CA LEU A 144 -6.72 -3.11 -9.40
C LEU A 144 -6.55 -4.48 -8.72
N LEU A 145 -7.50 -4.84 -7.86
CA LEU A 145 -7.53 -6.16 -7.25
C LEU A 145 -8.03 -7.15 -8.31
N PRO A 146 -7.29 -8.21 -8.66
CA PRO A 146 -7.87 -9.31 -9.41
C PRO A 146 -8.97 -9.96 -8.57
N THR A 147 -9.84 -10.71 -9.23
CA THR A 147 -10.94 -11.44 -8.58
C THR A 147 -10.46 -12.40 -7.48
N TRP A 148 -9.18 -12.80 -7.50
CA TRP A 148 -8.53 -13.74 -6.56
C TRP A 148 -7.46 -13.08 -5.68
N ALA A 149 -7.78 -11.92 -5.10
CA ALA A 149 -6.92 -11.22 -4.15
C ALA A 149 -7.35 -11.51 -2.68
N PRO A 150 -6.62 -12.34 -1.91
CA PRO A 150 -6.83 -12.42 -0.48
C PRO A 150 -6.45 -11.11 0.22
N GLY A 151 -6.98 -10.84 1.43
CA GLY A 151 -6.62 -9.65 2.23
C GLY A 151 -7.64 -8.50 2.20
N ILE A 152 -8.94 -8.81 2.22
CA ILE A 152 -10.02 -7.82 2.31
C ILE A 152 -10.22 -7.24 3.72
N HIS A 153 -9.60 -7.84 4.74
CA HIS A 153 -9.70 -7.38 6.13
C HIS A 153 -8.74 -6.23 6.42
N LEU A 154 -9.10 -5.36 7.35
CA LEU A 154 -8.25 -4.27 7.85
C LEU A 154 -7.25 -4.80 8.89
N VAL A 155 -6.07 -4.18 8.99
CA VAL A 155 -5.05 -4.55 10.00
C VAL A 155 -5.27 -3.85 11.35
N ILE A 156 -6.05 -2.76 11.36
CA ILE A 156 -6.46 -1.99 12.54
C ILE A 156 -7.96 -1.69 12.46
N SER A 157 -8.57 -1.35 13.60
CA SER A 157 -10.01 -1.01 13.65
C SER A 157 -10.32 0.30 12.90
N GLN A 158 -11.58 0.48 12.52
CA GLN A 158 -12.03 1.72 11.89
C GLN A 158 -11.80 2.95 12.79
N GLU A 159 -11.95 2.80 14.10
CA GLU A 159 -11.69 3.87 15.08
C GLU A 159 -10.24 4.37 15.00
N ILE A 160 -9.26 3.45 14.95
CA ILE A 160 -7.83 3.81 14.83
C ILE A 160 -7.56 4.42 13.44
N ILE A 161 -8.20 3.92 12.38
CA ILE A 161 -8.10 4.50 11.03
C ILE A 161 -8.56 5.96 11.04
N ASP A 162 -9.71 6.22 11.67
CA ASP A 162 -10.28 7.57 11.74
C ASP A 162 -9.39 8.52 12.55
N GLN A 163 -8.74 8.03 13.62
CA GLN A 163 -7.73 8.82 14.36
C GLN A 163 -6.59 9.29 13.44
N PHE A 164 -5.98 8.39 12.67
CA PHE A 164 -4.91 8.78 11.74
C PHE A 164 -5.39 9.69 10.60
N ARG A 165 -6.61 9.45 10.09
CA ARG A 165 -7.20 10.27 9.03
C ARG A 165 -7.38 11.73 9.46
N TYR A 166 -7.84 11.95 10.69
CA TYR A 166 -8.22 13.29 11.17
C TYR A 166 -7.12 14.02 11.95
N GLN A 167 -6.05 13.34 12.38
CA GLN A 167 -4.91 13.97 13.06
C GLN A 167 -4.12 14.98 12.20
N LEU A 168 -4.35 15.02 10.89
CA LEU A 168 -3.68 15.93 9.94
C LEU A 168 -4.61 16.98 9.32
N LEU A 169 -5.86 17.10 9.79
CA LEU A 169 -6.77 18.17 9.36
C LEU A 169 -6.45 19.49 10.05
#